data_AF-A0A963GGH7-F1
#
_entry.id   AF-A0A963GGH7-F1
#
_cell.length_a   1.000
_cell.length_b   1.000
_cell.length_c   1.000
_cell.angle_alpha   90.00
_cell.angle_beta   90.00
_cell.angle_gamma   90.00
#
_symmetry.space_group_name_H-M   'P 1'
#
loop_
_entity.id
_entity.type
_entity.pdbx_description
1 polymer ?
#
loop_
_entity_poly.entity_id
_entity_poly.type
_entity_poly.pdbx_seq_one_letter_code
_entity_poly.pdbx_strand_id
1 'polypeptide(L)' 'TGWATGPHLHYEFRSKGQPLDPMSADLPTAQPLTKAEMTRFRAQVEQNIDRLAILNRSTAADIASID' A
#
# COMPACT_ATOMS: atom_id res chain seq x y z
N THR A 1 -11.99 19.17 12.36
CA THR A 1 -13.44 19.39 12.51
C THR A 1 -13.83 20.62 11.69
N GLY A 2 -15.08 20.70 11.23
CA GLY A 2 -15.55 21.74 10.30
C GLY A 2 -17.06 21.95 10.42
N TRP A 3 -17.69 22.50 9.37
CA TRP A 3 -19.15 22.67 9.32
C TRP A 3 -19.85 21.31 9.37
N ALA A 4 -20.55 21.06 10.46
CA ALA A 4 -21.30 19.84 10.71
C ALA A 4 -22.51 20.18 11.60
N THR A 5 -23.66 19.57 11.31
CA THR A 5 -24.88 19.74 12.13
C THR A 5 -24.92 18.81 13.34
N GLY A 6 -24.00 17.84 13.41
CA GLY A 6 -23.88 16.87 14.50
C GLY A 6 -22.78 15.84 14.22
N PRO A 7 -22.57 14.87 15.13
CA PRO A 7 -21.51 13.87 14.98
C PRO A 7 -21.77 12.92 13.79
N HIS A 8 -20.89 12.96 12.79
CA HIS A 8 -20.92 12.04 11.65
C HIS A 8 -19.52 11.90 11.03
N LEU A 9 -19.33 10.86 10.21
CA LEU A 9 -18.16 10.67 9.35
C LEU A 9 -18.47 11.25 7.96
N HIS A 10 -17.66 12.20 7.49
CA HIS A 10 -17.69 12.60 6.09
C HIS A 10 -16.78 11.66 5.29
N TYR A 11 -17.38 10.90 4.37
CA TYR A 11 -16.67 9.98 3.48
C TYR A 11 -16.92 10.37 2.03
N GLU A 12 -15.85 10.53 1.26
CA GLU A 12 -15.90 10.88 -0.16
C GLU A 12 -14.92 9.99 -0.94
N PHE A 13 -15.36 9.49 -2.09
CA PHE A 13 -14.51 8.74 -3.00
C PHE A 13 -14.11 9.60 -4.20
N ARG A 14 -12.81 9.61 -4.54
CA ARG A 14 -12.30 10.33 -5.71
C ARG A 14 -11.48 9.41 -6.59
N SER A 15 -11.75 9.45 -7.91
CA SER A 15 -10.88 8.84 -8.91
C SER A 15 -10.23 9.93 -9.75
N LYS A 16 -8.89 9.95 -9.78
CA LYS A 16 -8.10 10.99 -10.47
C LYS A 16 -8.52 12.42 -10.10
N GLY A 17 -8.87 12.63 -8.82
CA GLY A 17 -9.29 13.92 -8.28
C GLY A 17 -10.77 14.27 -8.49
N GLN A 18 -11.54 13.50 -9.26
CA GLN A 18 -12.97 13.72 -9.47
C GLN A 18 -13.81 12.98 -8.43
N PRO A 19 -14.77 13.65 -7.75
CA PRO A 19 -15.71 12.99 -6.85
C PRO A 19 -16.57 11.97 -7.59
N LEU A 20 -16.78 10.82 -6.96
CA LEU A 20 -17.65 9.75 -7.43
C LEU A 20 -18.65 9.40 -6.33
N ASP A 21 -19.84 8.95 -6.73
CA ASP A 21 -20.79 8.37 -5.78
C ASP A 21 -20.17 7.10 -5.17
N PRO A 22 -19.90 7.09 -3.85
CA PRO A 22 -19.26 5.95 -3.21
C PRO A 22 -20.11 4.67 -3.23
N MET A 23 -21.43 4.79 -3.36
CA MET A 23 -22.35 3.64 -3.36
C MET A 23 -22.45 2.96 -4.74
N SER A 24 -22.08 3.67 -5.81
CA SER A 24 -22.07 3.14 -7.17
C SER A 24 -20.66 2.90 -7.70
N ALA A 25 -19.62 3.20 -6.92
CA ALA A 25 -18.24 3.00 -7.33
C ALA A 25 -17.95 1.50 -7.46
N ASP A 26 -17.56 1.06 -8.67
CA ASP A 26 -17.03 -0.28 -8.90
C ASP A 26 -15.61 -0.35 -8.32
N LEU A 27 -15.55 -0.60 -7.01
CA LEU A 27 -14.29 -0.78 -6.32
C LEU A 27 -13.75 -2.17 -6.69
N PRO A 28 -12.47 -2.27 -7.08
CA PRO A 28 -11.88 -3.57 -7.36
C PRO A 28 -11.99 -4.44 -6.11
N THR A 29 -12.85 -5.46 -6.19
CA THR A 29 -12.98 -6.47 -5.15
C THR A 29 -11.82 -7.44 -5.31
N ALA A 30 -10.83 -7.32 -4.43
CA ALA A 30 -9.73 -8.28 -4.43
C ALA A 30 -10.22 -9.61 -3.85
N GLN A 31 -10.16 -10.68 -4.64
CA GLN A 31 -10.35 -12.02 -4.11
C GLN A 31 -9.17 -12.36 -3.19
N PRO A 32 -9.40 -12.97 -2.01
CA PRO A 32 -8.32 -13.43 -1.17
C PRO A 32 -7.45 -14.45 -1.91
N LEU A 33 -6.13 -14.39 -1.69
CA LEU A 33 -5.22 -15.41 -2.19
C LEU A 33 -5.59 -16.78 -1.62
N THR A 34 -5.60 -17.80 -2.46
CA THR A 34 -5.68 -19.18 -2.02
C THR A 34 -4.51 -19.53 -1.11
N LYS A 35 -4.61 -20.63 -0.34
CA LYS A 35 -3.50 -21.08 0.51
C LYS A 35 -2.20 -21.32 -0.28
N ALA A 36 -2.30 -21.88 -1.49
CA ALA A 36 -1.15 -22.14 -2.34
C ALA A 36 -0.50 -20.83 -2.85
N GLU A 37 -1.31 -19.86 -3.26
CA GLU A 37 -0.84 -18.54 -3.67
C GLU A 37 -0.21 -17.78 -2.50
N MET A 38 -0.81 -17.86 -1.31
CA MET A 38 -0.26 -17.25 -0.10
C MET A 38 1.12 -17.82 0.27
N THR A 39 1.31 -19.14 0.15
CA THR A 39 2.63 -19.76 0.36
C THR A 39 3.66 -19.24 -0.64
N ARG A 40 3.31 -19.17 -1.93
CA ARG A 40 4.19 -18.64 -2.99
C ARG A 40 4.49 -17.15 -2.78
N PHE A 41 3.48 -16.37 -2.40
CA PHE A 41 3.61 -14.95 -2.11
C PHE A 41 4.60 -14.71 -0.97
N ARG A 42 4.49 -15.45 0.13
CA ARG A 42 5.41 -15.33 1.28
C ARG A 42 6.86 -15.61 0.89
N ALA A 43 7.11 -16.66 0.11
CA ALA A 43 8.45 -16.97 -0.36
C ALA A 43 9.04 -15.85 -1.24
N GLN A 44 8.22 -15.25 -2.11
CA GLN A 44 8.66 -14.11 -2.94
C GLN A 44 8.93 -12.85 -2.10
N VAL A 45 8.09 -12.59 -1.10
CA VAL A 45 8.27 -11.47 -0.17
C VAL A 45 9.57 -11.60 0.59
N GLU A 46 9.87 -12.77 1.14
CA GLU A 46 11.12 -13.05 1.86
C GLU A 46 12.34 -12.77 0.97
N GLN A 47 12.36 -13.33 -0.25
CA GLN A 47 13.44 -13.08 -1.21
C GLN A 47 13.61 -11.59 -1.55
N ASN A 48 12.52 -10.85 -1.68
CA ASN A 48 12.57 -9.43 -2.01
C ASN A 48 13.04 -8.59 -0.82
N ILE A 49 12.65 -8.94 0.40
CA ILE A 49 13.14 -8.29 1.62
C ILE A 49 14.66 -8.45 1.73
N ASP A 50 15.19 -9.65 1.48
CA ASP A 50 16.64 -9.88 1.50
C ASP A 50 17.37 -9.02 0.47
N ARG A 51 16.83 -8.94 -0.76
CA ARG A 51 17.37 -8.06 -1.81
C ARG A 51 17.38 -6.60 -1.39
N LEU A 52 16.27 -6.10 -0.83
CA LEU A 52 16.19 -4.73 -0.34
C LEU A 52 17.17 -4.49 0.82
N ALA A 53 17.36 -5.45 1.71
CA ALA A 53 18.32 -5.35 2.81
C ALA A 53 19.77 -5.24 2.31
N ILE A 54 20.13 -6.02 1.28
CA ILE A 54 21.45 -5.92 0.63
C ILE A 54 21.62 -4.54 -0.01
N LEU A 55 20.65 -4.07 -0.79
CA LEU A 55 20.71 -2.76 -1.44
C LEU A 55 20.85 -1.62 -0.43
N ASN A 56 20.07 -1.64 0.66
CA ASN A 56 20.13 -0.63 1.72
C ASN A 56 21.48 -0.63 2.45
N ARG A 57 22.14 -1.79 2.57
CA ARG A 57 23.48 -1.87 3.16
C ARG A 57 24.54 -1.33 2.21
N SER A 58 24.47 -1.68 0.93
CA SER A 58 25.41 -1.18 -0.06
C SER A 58 25.33 0.33 -0.17
N THR A 59 24.13 0.90 -0.26
CA THR A 59 23.96 2.37 -0.28
C THR A 59 24.57 3.00 0.97
N ALA A 60 24.28 2.49 2.17
CA ALA A 60 24.83 3.03 3.42
C ALA A 60 26.37 2.94 3.50
N ALA A 61 26.97 1.85 3.03
CA ALA A 61 28.43 1.69 2.96
C ALA A 61 29.07 2.63 1.93
N ASP A 62 28.39 2.85 0.80
CA ASP A 62 28.83 3.81 -0.22
C ASP A 62 28.78 5.25 0.33
N ILE A 63 27.76 5.64 1.12
CA ILE A 63 27.73 6.99 1.73
C ILE A 63 28.82 7.15 2.81
N ALA A 64 29.05 6.12 3.63
CA ALA A 64 30.05 6.16 4.70
C ALA A 64 31.52 6.13 4.21
N SER A 65 31.74 5.85 2.92
CA SER A 65 33.08 5.87 2.29
C SER A 65 33.37 7.16 1.52
N ILE A 66 32.42 8.11 1.52
CA ILE A 66 32.57 9.45 0.92
C ILE A 66 33.06 10.49 1.95
N ASP A 67 33.07 10.15 3.24
CA ASP A 67 33.72 10.91 4.33
C ASP A 67 35.12 10.32 4.67
#